data_AF-A0A2D5W9T0-F1
#
_entry.id   AF-A0A2D5W9T0-F1
#
_cell.length_a   1.000
_cell.length_b   1.000
_cell.length_c   1.000
_cell.angle_alpha   90.00
_cell.angle_beta   90.00
_cell.angle_gamma   90.00
#
_symmetry.space_group_name_H-M   'P 1'
#
loop_
_entity.id
_entity.type
_entity.pdbx_description
1 polymer ?
#
loop_
_entity_poly.entity_id
_entity_poly.type
_entity_poly.pdbx_seq_one_letter_code
_entity_poly.pdbx_strand_id
1 'polypeptide(L)' 'MAEDTKPEERDEANSNAVARGMSLGAGLGVALGAGFGAAFGDVAIGVAFGVALGPAIGVALAMAAKEK' A
#
# COMPACT_ATOMS: atom_id res chain seq x y z
N MET A 1 37.28 -16.44 -12.11
CA MET A 1 37.51 -15.15 -11.41
C MET A 1 36.25 -14.34 -11.60
N ALA A 2 35.53 -14.08 -10.49
CA ALA A 2 34.39 -13.18 -10.29
C ALA A 2 33.25 -13.26 -11.34
N GLU A 3 32.27 -14.13 -11.14
CA GLU A 3 30.99 -13.84 -10.42
C GLU A 3 30.02 -12.99 -11.26
N ASP A 4 29.32 -13.69 -12.16
CA ASP A 4 27.99 -13.33 -12.68
C ASP A 4 27.04 -13.02 -11.51
N THR A 5 27.00 -11.76 -11.09
CA THR A 5 26.00 -11.29 -10.13
C THR A 5 24.81 -10.74 -10.90
N LYS A 6 23.88 -11.67 -11.13
CA LYS A 6 22.48 -11.52 -11.59
C LYS A 6 21.82 -10.21 -11.10
N PRO A 7 21.38 -9.30 -11.99
CA PRO A 7 20.68 -8.09 -11.58
C PRO A 7 19.21 -8.31 -11.21
N GLU A 8 18.68 -9.54 -11.33
CA GLU A 8 17.25 -9.85 -11.24
C GLU A 8 16.65 -9.72 -9.82
N GLU A 9 17.47 -9.67 -8.76
CA GLU A 9 16.97 -9.62 -7.37
C GLU A 9 16.52 -8.22 -6.90
N ARG A 10 17.00 -7.13 -7.54
CA ARG A 10 16.60 -5.76 -7.14
C ARG A 10 15.19 -5.38 -7.60
N ASP A 11 14.73 -5.92 -8.73
CA ASP A 11 13.39 -5.65 -9.25
C ASP A 11 12.31 -6.46 -8.53
N GLU A 12 12.62 -7.70 -8.13
CA GLU A 12 11.66 -8.58 -7.46
C GLU A 12 11.40 -8.15 -5.99
N ALA A 13 12.43 -7.67 -5.29
CA ALA A 13 12.29 -7.07 -3.97
C ALA A 13 11.45 -5.77 -4.00
N ASN A 14 11.63 -4.94 -5.03
CA ASN A 14 10.88 -3.70 -5.21
C ASN A 14 9.43 -3.95 -5.64
N SER A 15 9.19 -4.92 -6.53
CA SER A 15 7.84 -5.35 -6.90
C SER A 15 7.08 -5.90 -5.70
N ASN A 16 7.74 -6.70 -4.85
CA ASN A 16 7.12 -7.24 -3.64
C ASN A 16 6.87 -6.16 -2.57
N ALA A 17 7.75 -5.18 -2.41
CA ALA A 17 7.55 -4.06 -1.50
C ALA A 17 6.37 -3.19 -1.94
N VAL A 18 6.28 -2.87 -3.23
CA VAL A 18 5.17 -2.08 -3.80
C VAL A 18 3.86 -2.88 -3.76
N ALA A 19 3.89 -4.17 -4.11
CA ALA A 19 2.71 -5.03 -4.06
C ALA A 19 2.20 -5.25 -2.62
N ARG A 20 3.11 -5.42 -1.65
CA ARG A 20 2.75 -5.48 -0.21
C ARG A 20 2.21 -4.15 0.28
N GLY A 21 2.87 -3.03 -0.07
CA GLY A 21 2.40 -1.70 0.26
C GLY A 21 1.00 -1.44 -0.29
N MET A 22 0.76 -1.73 -1.56
CA MET A 22 -0.56 -1.56 -2.19
C MET A 22 -1.64 -2.47 -1.61
N SER A 23 -1.34 -3.75 -1.34
CA SER A 23 -2.32 -4.67 -0.74
C SER A 23 -2.66 -4.30 0.71
N LEU A 24 -1.66 -3.89 1.51
CA LEU A 24 -1.87 -3.35 2.85
C LEU A 24 -2.62 -2.02 2.82
N GLY A 25 -2.25 -1.11 1.91
CA GLY A 25 -2.91 0.17 1.71
C GLY A 25 -4.37 0.02 1.28
N ALA A 26 -4.66 -0.90 0.37
CA ALA A 26 -6.02 -1.22 -0.04
C ALA A 26 -6.83 -1.80 1.12
N GLY A 27 -6.28 -2.75 1.88
CA GLY A 27 -6.94 -3.32 3.05
C GLY A 27 -7.23 -2.27 4.14
N LEU A 28 -6.23 -1.43 4.46
CA LEU A 28 -6.37 -0.32 5.40
C LEU A 28 -7.35 0.73 4.92
N GLY A 29 -7.30 1.11 3.64
CA GLY A 29 -8.22 2.06 3.04
C GLY A 29 -9.67 1.58 3.12
N VAL A 30 -9.92 0.31 2.79
CA VAL A 30 -11.26 -0.29 2.90
C VAL A 30 -11.71 -0.38 4.36
N ALA A 31 -10.84 -0.80 5.29
CA ALA A 31 -11.19 -0.90 6.70
C ALA A 31 -11.48 0.47 7.32
N LEU A 32 -10.63 1.48 7.04
CA LEU A 32 -10.84 2.85 7.48
C LEU A 32 -12.09 3.44 6.83
N GLY A 33 -12.29 3.24 5.54
CA GLY A 33 -13.47 3.74 4.84
C GLY A 33 -14.76 3.12 5.37
N ALA A 34 -14.80 1.81 5.59
CA ALA A 34 -15.95 1.14 6.21
C ALA A 34 -16.17 1.62 7.65
N GLY A 35 -15.11 1.77 8.44
CA GLY A 35 -15.18 2.26 9.82
C GLY A 35 -15.67 3.69 9.91
N PHE A 36 -15.13 4.61 9.10
CA PHE A 36 -15.58 5.99 9.02
C PHE A 36 -17.00 6.09 8.47
N GLY A 37 -17.34 5.32 7.44
CA GLY A 37 -18.70 5.32 6.89
C GLY A 37 -19.74 4.84 7.91
N ALA A 38 -19.42 3.81 8.70
CA ALA A 38 -20.26 3.35 9.79
C ALA A 38 -20.33 4.35 10.96
N ALA A 39 -19.21 4.99 11.31
CA ALA A 39 -19.14 5.95 12.40
C ALA A 39 -19.88 7.26 12.10
N PHE A 40 -19.81 7.74 10.86
CA PHE A 40 -20.53 8.94 10.42
C PHE A 40 -21.97 8.64 9.96
N GLY A 41 -22.34 7.37 9.82
CA GLY A 41 -23.64 6.96 9.25
C GLY A 41 -23.78 7.28 7.76
N ASP A 42 -22.69 7.68 7.10
CA ASP A 42 -22.65 8.06 5.70
C ASP A 42 -21.57 7.28 4.96
N VAL A 43 -22.03 6.30 4.19
CA VAL A 43 -21.16 5.42 3.38
C VAL A 43 -20.38 6.22 2.34
N ALA A 44 -20.90 7.36 1.85
CA ALA A 44 -20.19 8.17 0.86
C ALA A 44 -18.91 8.78 1.44
N ILE A 45 -18.95 9.26 2.69
CA ILE A 45 -17.75 9.77 3.38
C ILE A 45 -16.76 8.65 3.63
N GLY A 46 -17.25 7.50 4.10
CA GLY A 46 -16.42 6.32 4.28
C GLY A 46 -15.68 5.89 3.00
N VAL A 47 -16.40 5.74 1.90
CA VAL A 47 -15.82 5.38 0.60
C VAL A 47 -14.85 6.46 0.10
N ALA A 48 -15.20 7.74 0.22
CA ALA A 48 -14.32 8.84 -0.19
C ALA A 48 -12.99 8.79 0.58
N PHE A 49 -13.04 8.59 1.91
CA PHE A 49 -11.85 8.45 2.73
C PHE A 49 -11.06 7.18 2.40
N GLY A 50 -11.72 6.05 2.21
CA GLY A 50 -11.05 4.80 1.87
C GLY A 50 -10.34 4.85 0.52
N VAL A 51 -10.98 5.45 -0.49
CA VAL A 51 -10.41 5.61 -1.84
C VAL A 51 -9.31 6.67 -1.86
N ALA A 52 -9.43 7.75 -1.06
CA ALA A 52 -8.39 8.77 -0.98
C ALA A 52 -7.17 8.31 -0.18
N LEU A 53 -7.39 7.67 0.98
CA LEU A 53 -6.32 7.29 1.90
C LEU A 53 -5.69 5.93 1.58
N GLY A 54 -6.45 4.96 1.06
CA GLY A 54 -5.94 3.61 0.81
C GLY A 54 -4.71 3.57 -0.11
N PRO A 55 -4.78 4.16 -1.32
CA PRO A 55 -3.63 4.25 -2.22
C PRO A 55 -2.50 5.11 -1.64
N ALA A 56 -2.83 6.21 -0.97
CA ALA A 56 -1.85 7.10 -0.36
C ALA A 56 -1.03 6.38 0.73
N ILE A 57 -1.69 5.63 1.61
CA ILE A 57 -1.04 4.80 2.64
C ILE A 57 -0.25 3.67 1.98
N GLY A 58 -0.78 3.04 0.94
CA GLY A 58 -0.08 1.95 0.25
C GLY A 58 1.20 2.39 -0.44
N VAL A 59 1.19 3.56 -1.08
CA VAL A 59 2.38 4.17 -1.67
C VAL A 59 3.35 4.63 -0.59
N ALA A 60 2.86 5.30 0.46
CA ALA A 60 3.70 5.74 1.57
C ALA A 60 4.40 4.56 2.27
N LEU A 61 3.69 3.44 2.46
CA LEU A 61 4.25 2.23 3.06
C LEU A 61 5.26 1.54 2.12
N ALA A 62 4.98 1.51 0.82
CA ALA A 62 5.92 1.00 -0.18
C ALA A 62 7.21 1.85 -0.23
N MET A 63 7.09 3.18 -0.13
CA MET A 63 8.24 4.08 -0.07
C MET A 63 9.00 3.94 1.25
N ALA A 64 8.31 3.89 2.39
CA ALA A 64 8.92 3.68 3.71
C ALA A 64 9.62 2.32 3.83
N ALA A 65 9.09 1.29 3.18
CA ALA A 65 9.74 -0.03 3.12
C ALA A 65 11.00 -0.05 2.24
N LYS A 66 11.18 0.94 1.35
CA LYS A 66 12.34 1.08 0.47
C LYS A 66 13.49 1.86 1.11
N GLU A 67 13.22 2.59 2.18
CA GLU A 67 14.20 3.44 2.89
C GLU A 67 14.95 2.70 4.02
N LYS A 68 14.76 1.38 4.14
CA LYS A 68 15.48 0.49 5.08
C LYS A 68 16.43 -0.44 4.33
#